data_AF-A0A8T4FFR0-F1
#
_entry.id   AF-A0A8T4FFR0-F1
#
_cell.length_a   1.000
_cell.length_b   1.000
_cell.length_c   1.000
_cell.angle_alpha   90.00
_cell.angle_beta   90.00
_cell.angle_gamma   90.00
#
_symmetry.space_group_name_H-M   'P 1'
#
loop_
_entity.id
_entity.type
_entity.pdbx_description
1 polymer ?
#
loop_
_entity_poly.entity_id
_entity_poly.type
_entity_poly.pdbx_seq_one_letter_code
_entity_poly.pdbx_strand_id
1 'polypeptide(L)'
;MTRVKRWAAGALIAISAAAAVLTATTTPAGAIVGGTAGEDVAYYSMISVENANNPSQNVICGATIISTEWILTAGHCITAVPSRTGVYADSCLRGACTWSTADQVIVHPLWDGDTAHGHDLALLHISPGSLPNAVPVPRVGAPWDPGAYAPGTPAKIMGYGRTSANGPLSHDLLTANTVLVGDDAMSDEFNPLPFQDNYIPSLMIGAGSSSVTGCSGDSGGPAIVHRNGLAVVVGVYSMDYESPFDPGCDNPGAYAEVSGPQLAWLATKVPSIATAWGRCIAADGNFGTTIVHYDTTAYAGDQGDGPYHWQISCQIIGVTVPNLLGRDEASARTAITGSGLTVGTVSHHNDCVSAGDVETQNPSAGVAVARGSSVNITVSTCTGGGGGGGGGGGGGGGGGGGGGGGNPILPK
;
A
#
# COMPACT_ATOMS: atom_id res chain seq x y z
N MET A 1 -7.13 -84.69 47.21
CA MET A 1 -6.52 -83.94 46.08
C MET A 1 -6.79 -82.47 46.34
N THR A 2 -5.81 -81.74 46.92
CA THR A 2 -5.03 -80.64 46.29
C THR A 2 -5.90 -79.41 45.97
N ARG A 3 -5.65 -78.18 46.43
CA ARG A 3 -4.39 -77.48 46.78
C ARG A 3 -4.69 -76.20 47.59
N VAL A 4 -3.66 -75.78 48.31
CA VAL A 4 -3.46 -74.55 49.10
C VAL A 4 -3.24 -73.32 48.21
N LYS A 5 -3.60 -72.10 48.68
CA LYS A 5 -2.83 -70.80 48.67
C LYS A 5 -3.79 -69.59 48.80
N ARG A 6 -3.74 -68.78 49.87
CA ARG A 6 -2.85 -67.66 50.24
C ARG A 6 -3.28 -66.28 49.68
N TRP A 7 -3.67 -65.40 50.63
CA TRP A 7 -3.43 -63.95 50.80
C TRP A 7 -3.47 -62.98 49.61
N ALA A 8 -4.29 -61.94 49.71
CA ALA A 8 -3.86 -60.52 49.70
C ALA A 8 -5.05 -59.59 50.04
N ALA A 9 -4.93 -58.83 51.13
CA ALA A 9 -5.79 -57.69 51.40
C ALA A 9 -5.30 -56.50 50.55
N GLY A 10 -6.10 -56.09 49.56
CA GLY A 10 -5.86 -54.88 48.78
C GLY A 10 -6.73 -53.74 49.29
N ALA A 11 -6.10 -52.69 49.82
CA ALA A 11 -6.77 -51.43 50.13
C ALA A 11 -7.15 -50.72 48.83
N LEU A 12 -8.45 -50.51 48.59
CA LEU A 12 -8.96 -49.67 47.52
C LEU A 12 -8.88 -48.20 47.97
N ILE A 13 -7.87 -47.49 47.50
CA ILE A 13 -7.83 -46.03 47.54
C ILE A 13 -8.78 -45.54 46.43
N ALA A 14 -9.91 -44.97 46.83
CA ALA A 14 -10.80 -44.27 45.91
C ALA A 14 -10.13 -42.94 45.50
N ILE A 15 -9.51 -42.91 44.32
CA ILE A 15 -9.10 -41.66 43.68
C ILE A 15 -10.36 -41.07 43.06
N SER A 16 -10.94 -40.07 43.72
CA SER A 16 -11.97 -39.23 43.13
C SER A 16 -11.35 -38.42 41.99
N ALA A 17 -11.51 -38.89 40.76
CA ALA A 17 -11.25 -38.09 39.57
C ALA A 17 -12.33 -36.99 39.52
N ALA A 18 -11.99 -35.80 40.02
CA ALA A 18 -12.74 -34.60 39.68
C ALA A 18 -12.57 -34.38 38.18
N ALA A 19 -13.58 -34.77 37.40
CA ALA A 19 -13.69 -34.37 36.01
C ALA A 19 -13.85 -32.85 35.99
N ALA A 20 -12.74 -32.14 35.83
CA ALA A 20 -12.78 -30.77 35.36
C ALA A 20 -13.42 -30.83 33.98
N VAL A 21 -14.71 -30.49 33.90
CA VAL A 21 -15.36 -30.18 32.63
C VAL A 21 -14.64 -28.94 32.14
N LEU A 22 -13.62 -29.16 31.30
CA LEU A 22 -13.07 -28.12 30.46
C LEU A 22 -14.23 -27.76 29.52
N THR A 23 -14.97 -26.72 29.86
CA THR A 23 -15.76 -26.02 28.86
C THR A 23 -14.75 -25.44 27.89
N ALA A 24 -14.44 -26.20 26.84
CA ALA A 24 -13.84 -25.64 25.65
C ALA A 24 -14.80 -24.55 25.19
N THR A 25 -14.49 -23.30 25.51
CA THR A 25 -15.04 -22.17 24.80
C THR A 25 -14.52 -22.34 23.38
N THR A 26 -15.32 -22.98 22.53
CA THR A 26 -15.08 -23.03 21.10
C THR A 26 -15.10 -21.58 20.64
N THR A 27 -13.93 -20.99 20.47
CA THR A 27 -13.79 -19.76 19.68
C THR A 27 -14.40 -20.09 18.31
N PRO A 28 -15.42 -19.36 17.83
CA PRO A 28 -15.98 -19.62 16.51
C PRO A 28 -14.85 -19.49 15.49
N ALA A 29 -14.60 -20.56 14.72
CA ALA A 29 -13.75 -20.49 13.55
C ALA A 29 -14.52 -19.71 12.48
N GLY A 30 -14.03 -18.53 12.13
CA GLY A 30 -14.51 -17.71 11.01
C GLY A 30 -13.33 -17.33 10.08
N ALA A 31 -13.65 -16.73 8.93
CA ALA A 31 -12.82 -16.42 7.76
C ALA A 31 -11.48 -15.78 8.04
N ILE A 32 -10.57 -15.72 7.06
CA ILE A 32 -9.17 -15.37 7.28
C ILE A 32 -8.53 -16.34 8.28
N VAL A 33 -7.52 -17.08 7.85
CA VAL A 33 -6.76 -17.95 8.74
C VAL A 33 -6.14 -17.09 9.84
N GLY A 34 -6.34 -17.45 11.12
CA GLY A 34 -5.89 -16.65 12.26
C GLY A 34 -6.70 -15.36 12.53
N GLY A 35 -7.82 -15.16 11.83
CA GLY A 35 -8.69 -14.00 11.97
C GLY A 35 -9.52 -13.96 13.27
N THR A 36 -10.03 -12.77 13.57
CA THR A 36 -11.00 -12.52 14.65
C THR A 36 -12.09 -11.58 14.16
N ALA A 37 -13.26 -11.60 14.82
CA ALA A 37 -14.32 -10.64 14.54
C ALA A 37 -13.82 -9.21 14.82
N GLY A 38 -14.02 -8.30 13.87
CA GLY A 38 -13.61 -6.90 13.96
C GLY A 38 -14.79 -5.93 13.98
N GLU A 39 -14.55 -4.68 14.43
CA GLU A 39 -15.53 -3.57 14.38
C GLU A 39 -14.81 -2.22 14.09
N ASP A 40 -13.97 -2.12 13.06
CA ASP A 40 -13.27 -0.87 12.68
C ASP A 40 -13.70 -0.33 11.29
N VAL A 41 -13.14 0.80 10.84
CA VAL A 41 -13.53 1.40 9.52
C VAL A 41 -13.25 0.44 8.37
N ALA A 42 -12.18 -0.36 8.44
CA ALA A 42 -11.90 -1.41 7.48
C ALA A 42 -13.05 -2.43 7.44
N TYR A 43 -13.55 -2.85 8.61
CA TYR A 43 -14.74 -3.70 8.74
C TYR A 43 -15.95 -3.20 7.94
N TYR A 44 -16.29 -1.91 8.05
CA TYR A 44 -17.45 -1.33 7.35
C TYR A 44 -17.24 -1.11 5.85
N SER A 45 -16.01 -1.26 5.36
CA SER A 45 -15.73 -1.19 3.93
C SER A 45 -15.91 -2.51 3.19
N MET A 46 -16.05 -3.61 3.92
CA MET A 46 -16.11 -4.94 3.35
C MET A 46 -17.53 -5.35 2.97
N ILE A 47 -17.66 -5.94 1.78
CA ILE A 47 -18.90 -6.33 1.13
C ILE A 47 -18.78 -7.79 0.67
N SER A 48 -19.84 -8.58 0.77
CA SER A 48 -19.91 -9.87 0.09
C SER A 48 -20.42 -9.70 -1.34
N VAL A 49 -19.84 -10.44 -2.27
CA VAL A 49 -20.32 -10.60 -3.64
C VAL A 49 -21.07 -11.93 -3.72
N GLU A 50 -22.35 -11.88 -4.04
CA GLU A 50 -23.24 -13.05 -4.02
C GLU A 50 -23.98 -13.31 -5.33
N ASN A 51 -24.45 -14.55 -5.51
CA ASN A 51 -25.26 -14.94 -6.67
C ASN A 51 -26.71 -14.48 -6.50
N ALA A 52 -27.18 -13.68 -7.46
CA ALA A 52 -28.57 -13.23 -7.63
C ALA A 52 -29.66 -14.29 -7.43
N ASN A 53 -29.39 -15.51 -7.88
CA ASN A 53 -30.37 -16.58 -7.92
C ASN A 53 -30.43 -17.38 -6.62
N ASN A 54 -29.49 -17.16 -5.70
CA ASN A 54 -29.47 -17.79 -4.37
C ASN A 54 -28.76 -16.90 -3.33
N PRO A 55 -29.36 -15.74 -2.96
CA PRO A 55 -28.74 -14.68 -2.15
C PRO A 55 -28.67 -14.98 -0.64
N SER A 56 -28.60 -16.27 -0.26
CA SER A 56 -28.55 -16.67 1.16
C SER A 56 -27.71 -17.91 1.44
N GLN A 57 -27.01 -18.45 0.44
CA GLN A 57 -26.23 -19.68 0.61
C GLN A 57 -24.85 -19.67 -0.03
N ASN A 58 -24.47 -18.66 -0.83
CA ASN A 58 -23.22 -18.69 -1.59
C ASN A 58 -22.54 -17.31 -1.63
N VAL A 59 -21.86 -16.93 -0.56
CA VAL A 59 -20.81 -15.90 -0.65
C VAL A 59 -19.78 -16.40 -1.67
N ILE A 60 -19.67 -15.69 -2.80
CA ILE A 60 -18.77 -16.06 -3.89
C ILE A 60 -17.39 -15.50 -3.59
N CYS A 61 -17.36 -14.23 -3.21
CA CYS A 61 -16.15 -13.44 -3.03
C CYS A 61 -16.38 -12.32 -2.02
N GLY A 62 -15.29 -11.77 -1.53
CA GLY A 62 -15.22 -10.47 -0.91
C GLY A 62 -15.16 -9.30 -1.91
N ALA A 63 -15.42 -8.09 -1.42
CA ALA A 63 -15.25 -6.85 -2.14
C ALA A 63 -15.13 -5.67 -1.19
N THR A 64 -14.63 -4.54 -1.68
CA THR A 64 -14.38 -3.33 -0.89
C THR A 64 -15.16 -2.16 -1.45
N ILE A 65 -15.98 -1.49 -0.64
CA ILE A 65 -16.57 -0.21 -1.03
C ILE A 65 -15.49 0.89 -1.02
N ILE A 66 -15.29 1.53 -2.17
CA ILE A 66 -14.22 2.52 -2.39
C ILE A 66 -14.76 3.93 -2.65
N SER A 67 -16.07 4.06 -2.86
CA SER A 67 -16.80 5.32 -2.83
C SER A 67 -18.27 5.07 -2.50
N THR A 68 -19.11 6.11 -2.45
CA THR A 68 -20.55 5.96 -2.20
C THR A 68 -21.31 5.18 -3.28
N GLU A 69 -20.68 4.92 -4.42
CA GLU A 69 -21.30 4.27 -5.59
C GLU A 69 -20.39 3.24 -6.28
N TRP A 70 -19.14 3.05 -5.82
CA TRP A 70 -18.18 2.13 -6.43
C TRP A 70 -17.64 1.11 -5.44
N ILE A 71 -17.61 -0.14 -5.88
CA ILE A 71 -17.06 -1.30 -5.18
C ILE A 71 -15.91 -1.89 -6.02
N LEU A 72 -14.81 -2.22 -5.37
CA LEU A 72 -13.63 -2.89 -5.92
C LEU A 72 -13.62 -4.36 -5.51
N THR A 73 -13.38 -5.27 -6.45
CA THR A 73 -13.28 -6.71 -6.22
C THR A 73 -12.32 -7.33 -7.25
N ALA A 74 -12.17 -8.65 -7.24
CA ALA A 74 -11.35 -9.37 -8.21
C ALA A 74 -12.10 -9.63 -9.53
N GLY A 75 -11.37 -9.73 -10.63
CA GLY A 75 -11.91 -10.05 -11.96
C GLY A 75 -12.52 -11.45 -12.01
N HIS A 76 -11.86 -12.46 -11.45
CA HIS A 76 -12.33 -13.83 -11.44
C HIS A 76 -13.66 -14.00 -10.69
N CYS A 77 -13.89 -13.19 -9.65
CA CYS A 77 -15.16 -13.17 -8.91
C CYS A 77 -16.36 -12.81 -9.80
N ILE A 78 -16.11 -12.07 -10.86
CA ILE A 78 -17.12 -11.62 -11.82
C ILE A 78 -17.20 -12.57 -13.01
N THR A 79 -16.06 -12.98 -13.57
CA THR A 79 -16.04 -13.79 -14.80
C THR A 79 -16.34 -15.27 -14.57
N ALA A 80 -16.15 -15.79 -13.35
CA ALA A 80 -16.47 -17.18 -13.01
C ALA A 80 -17.99 -17.46 -12.92
N VAL A 81 -18.86 -16.44 -13.03
CA VAL A 81 -20.33 -16.59 -12.92
C VAL A 81 -21.00 -16.52 -14.31
N PRO A 82 -21.41 -17.65 -14.91
CA PRO A 82 -21.85 -17.74 -16.31
C PRO A 82 -23.23 -17.12 -16.62
N SER A 83 -23.99 -16.66 -15.62
CA SER A 83 -25.30 -16.04 -15.81
C SER A 83 -25.24 -14.53 -15.59
N ARG A 84 -25.26 -13.77 -16.70
CA ARG A 84 -25.55 -12.32 -16.84
C ARG A 84 -25.71 -11.55 -15.51
N THR A 85 -24.60 -10.95 -15.08
CA THR A 85 -24.48 -9.68 -14.33
C THR A 85 -25.62 -9.34 -13.37
N GLY A 86 -25.51 -9.85 -12.16
CA GLY A 86 -26.17 -9.27 -10.99
C GLY A 86 -25.23 -9.43 -9.82
N VAL A 87 -24.50 -8.37 -9.48
CA VAL A 87 -23.72 -8.36 -8.25
C VAL A 87 -24.58 -7.79 -7.16
N TYR A 88 -24.81 -8.62 -6.15
CA TYR A 88 -25.55 -8.29 -4.96
C TYR A 88 -24.54 -8.02 -3.87
N ALA A 89 -24.43 -6.76 -3.49
CA ALA A 89 -23.66 -6.34 -2.34
C ALA A 89 -24.57 -6.42 -1.12
N ASP A 90 -24.25 -7.25 -0.13
CA ASP A 90 -24.77 -7.07 1.21
C ASP A 90 -23.66 -7.06 2.26
N SER A 91 -23.88 -6.20 3.22
CA SER A 91 -23.21 -6.06 4.48
C SER A 91 -24.17 -6.55 5.56
N CYS A 92 -24.34 -7.87 5.69
CA CYS A 92 -25.08 -8.47 6.83
C CYS A 92 -24.38 -8.24 8.19
N LEU A 93 -23.36 -7.38 8.23
CA LEU A 93 -22.51 -6.97 9.36
C LEU A 93 -23.26 -6.56 10.65
N ARG A 94 -24.58 -6.32 10.61
CA ARG A 94 -25.36 -5.86 11.77
C ARG A 94 -26.70 -6.58 11.98
N GLY A 95 -26.93 -7.73 11.33
CA GLY A 95 -28.23 -8.41 11.37
C GLY A 95 -29.35 -7.66 10.63
N ALA A 96 -28.99 -6.61 9.88
CA ALA A 96 -29.85 -5.87 8.96
C ALA A 96 -29.22 -5.90 7.56
N CYS A 97 -29.45 -7.01 6.87
CA CYS A 97 -29.01 -7.24 5.51
C CYS A 97 -29.63 -6.19 4.57
N THR A 98 -28.79 -5.34 3.99
CA THR A 98 -29.15 -4.33 2.99
C THR A 98 -28.49 -4.64 1.66
N TRP A 99 -29.32 -4.88 0.65
CA TRP A 99 -28.89 -5.33 -0.67
C TRP A 99 -28.79 -4.18 -1.67
N SER A 100 -27.75 -4.21 -2.49
CA SER A 100 -27.66 -3.37 -3.70
C SER A 100 -27.30 -4.21 -4.91
N THR A 101 -27.87 -3.86 -6.07
CA THR A 101 -27.53 -4.46 -7.35
C THR A 101 -26.57 -3.57 -8.11
N ALA A 102 -25.51 -4.16 -8.67
CA ALA A 102 -24.66 -3.44 -9.60
C ALA A 102 -25.39 -3.18 -10.94
N ASP A 103 -25.45 -1.91 -11.35
CA ASP A 103 -26.00 -1.49 -12.66
C ASP A 103 -24.91 -1.40 -13.74
N GLN A 104 -23.64 -1.40 -13.32
CA GLN A 104 -22.48 -1.50 -14.20
C GLN A 104 -21.42 -2.41 -13.58
N VAL A 105 -20.79 -3.21 -14.45
CA VAL A 105 -19.66 -4.08 -14.10
C VAL A 105 -18.54 -3.85 -15.11
N ILE A 106 -17.35 -3.55 -14.60
CA ILE A 106 -16.16 -3.25 -15.40
C ILE A 106 -15.03 -4.15 -14.92
N VAL A 107 -14.70 -5.18 -15.69
CA VAL A 107 -13.53 -6.02 -15.43
C VAL A 107 -12.29 -5.35 -16.03
N HIS A 108 -11.12 -5.54 -15.41
CA HIS A 108 -9.86 -5.05 -15.94
C HIS A 108 -9.67 -5.57 -17.37
N PRO A 109 -9.35 -4.71 -18.36
CA PRO A 109 -9.31 -5.10 -19.77
C PRO A 109 -8.20 -6.09 -20.13
N LEU A 110 -7.19 -6.22 -19.27
CA LEU A 110 -6.12 -7.21 -19.38
C LEU A 110 -6.37 -8.49 -18.57
N TRP A 111 -7.51 -8.58 -17.86
CA TRP A 111 -7.91 -9.84 -17.25
C TRP A 111 -8.21 -10.88 -18.33
N ASP A 112 -7.50 -12.00 -18.31
CA ASP A 112 -7.61 -13.07 -19.30
C ASP A 112 -8.21 -14.37 -18.74
N GLY A 113 -8.56 -14.38 -17.46
CA GLY A 113 -9.07 -15.55 -16.75
C GLY A 113 -8.03 -16.27 -15.91
N ASP A 114 -6.77 -15.82 -15.92
CA ASP A 114 -5.68 -16.43 -15.17
C ASP A 114 -5.16 -15.48 -14.06
N THR A 115 -5.28 -15.92 -12.81
CA THR A 115 -4.81 -15.14 -11.64
C THR A 115 -3.29 -14.98 -11.61
N ALA A 116 -2.54 -15.85 -12.31
CA ALA A 116 -1.09 -15.78 -12.43
C ALA A 116 -0.61 -14.47 -13.11
N HIS A 117 -1.44 -13.88 -13.98
CA HIS A 117 -1.07 -12.70 -14.77
C HIS A 117 -1.38 -11.36 -14.09
N GLY A 118 -1.82 -11.36 -12.82
CA GLY A 118 -1.89 -10.18 -11.96
C GLY A 118 -2.99 -9.16 -12.24
N HIS A 119 -3.65 -9.19 -13.41
CA HIS A 119 -4.71 -8.23 -13.80
C HIS A 119 -6.10 -8.54 -13.22
N ASP A 120 -6.15 -9.16 -12.04
CA ASP A 120 -7.36 -9.70 -11.43
C ASP A 120 -8.15 -8.63 -10.65
N LEU A 121 -8.66 -7.63 -11.36
CA LEU A 121 -9.45 -6.53 -10.79
C LEU A 121 -10.77 -6.33 -11.52
N ALA A 122 -11.79 -5.94 -10.77
CA ALA A 122 -13.07 -5.50 -11.31
C ALA A 122 -13.72 -4.40 -10.45
N LEU A 123 -14.51 -3.57 -11.10
CA LEU A 123 -15.31 -2.52 -10.50
C LEU A 123 -16.79 -2.78 -10.70
N LEU A 124 -17.55 -2.47 -9.68
CA LEU A 124 -19.00 -2.56 -9.67
C LEU A 124 -19.56 -1.19 -9.31
N HIS A 125 -20.43 -0.66 -10.15
CA HIS A 125 -21.18 0.55 -9.85
C HIS A 125 -22.52 0.18 -9.24
N ILE A 126 -22.93 0.88 -8.20
CA ILE A 126 -24.21 0.72 -7.52
C ILE A 126 -24.94 2.07 -7.46
N SER A 127 -26.26 2.02 -7.27
CA SER A 127 -27.03 3.25 -7.03
C SER A 127 -26.55 3.97 -5.76
N PRO A 128 -26.32 5.30 -5.78
CA PRO A 128 -25.87 6.04 -4.61
C PRO A 128 -26.80 5.85 -3.41
N GLY A 129 -26.22 5.58 -2.23
CA GLY A 129 -26.97 5.38 -0.98
C GLY A 129 -27.72 4.05 -0.87
N SER A 130 -27.57 3.15 -1.84
CA SER A 130 -28.15 1.79 -1.78
C SER A 130 -27.56 0.93 -0.66
N LEU A 131 -26.34 1.26 -0.20
CA LEU A 131 -25.68 0.65 0.95
C LEU A 131 -25.45 1.69 2.05
N PRO A 132 -26.49 2.08 2.82
CA PRO A 132 -26.41 3.18 3.79
C PRO A 132 -25.52 2.88 5.01
N ASN A 133 -25.18 1.61 5.25
CA ASN A 133 -24.34 1.18 6.36
C ASN A 133 -22.87 0.94 5.96
N ALA A 134 -22.57 0.96 4.66
CA ALA A 134 -21.23 0.76 4.15
C ALA A 134 -20.42 2.05 4.25
N VAL A 135 -19.16 1.95 4.69
CA VAL A 135 -18.24 3.08 4.82
C VAL A 135 -17.11 2.89 3.81
N PRO A 136 -17.00 3.76 2.80
CA PRO A 136 -15.91 3.65 1.83
C PRO A 136 -14.54 3.77 2.48
N VAL A 137 -13.56 3.00 2.01
CA VAL A 137 -12.16 3.21 2.41
C VAL A 137 -11.73 4.61 1.96
N PRO A 138 -11.07 5.42 2.82
CA PRO A 138 -10.75 6.81 2.49
C PRO A 138 -9.72 6.96 1.36
N ARG A 139 -8.94 5.91 1.04
CA ARG A 139 -7.94 5.94 -0.02
C ARG A 139 -7.77 4.57 -0.69
N VAL A 140 -7.68 4.59 -2.02
CA VAL A 140 -7.31 3.46 -2.87
C VAL A 140 -5.95 3.75 -3.47
N GLY A 141 -4.95 2.93 -3.16
CA GLY A 141 -3.55 3.11 -3.56
C GLY A 141 -2.88 4.38 -3.01
N ALA A 142 -1.56 4.43 -3.09
CA ALA A 142 -0.74 5.55 -2.64
C ALA A 142 0.45 5.80 -3.59
N PRO A 143 0.20 6.38 -4.78
CA PRO A 143 1.20 6.46 -5.85
C PRO A 143 2.41 7.35 -5.53
N TRP A 144 2.31 8.16 -4.48
CA TRP A 144 3.38 9.07 -4.02
C TRP A 144 4.03 8.59 -2.72
N ASP A 145 3.78 7.34 -2.33
CA ASP A 145 4.15 6.83 -1.04
C ASP A 145 4.62 5.37 -1.13
N PRO A 146 5.84 5.13 -1.65
CA PRO A 146 6.36 3.78 -1.85
C PRO A 146 6.44 2.97 -0.54
N GLY A 147 6.54 3.64 0.61
CA GLY A 147 6.48 2.97 1.91
C GLY A 147 5.15 2.27 2.20
N ALA A 148 4.09 2.51 1.41
CA ALA A 148 2.79 1.88 1.61
C ALA A 148 2.78 0.43 1.11
N TYR A 149 3.73 0.12 0.22
CA TYR A 149 3.90 -1.16 -0.45
C TYR A 149 5.17 -1.88 0.02
N ALA A 150 5.93 -1.28 0.95
CA ALA A 150 7.21 -1.84 1.39
C ALA A 150 7.01 -3.14 2.18
N PRO A 151 7.87 -4.16 1.99
CA PRO A 151 7.82 -5.39 2.76
C PRO A 151 7.92 -5.12 4.27
N GLY A 152 7.18 -5.88 5.07
CA GLY A 152 7.09 -5.71 6.52
C GLY A 152 6.16 -4.57 6.97
N THR A 153 5.56 -3.81 6.04
CA THR A 153 4.56 -2.79 6.39
C THR A 153 3.36 -3.46 7.07
N PRO A 154 2.93 -3.01 8.26
CA PRO A 154 1.76 -3.54 8.92
C PRO A 154 0.51 -3.40 8.05
N ALA A 155 -0.16 -4.52 7.83
CA ALA A 155 -1.34 -4.63 6.99
C ALA A 155 -2.49 -5.31 7.76
N LYS A 156 -3.69 -5.10 7.27
CA LYS A 156 -4.90 -5.78 7.71
C LYS A 156 -5.55 -6.44 6.50
N ILE A 157 -5.92 -7.70 6.66
CA ILE A 157 -6.64 -8.49 5.66
C ILE A 157 -7.98 -8.92 6.25
N MET A 158 -8.98 -9.12 5.42
CA MET A 158 -10.34 -9.37 5.87
C MET A 158 -11.22 -10.02 4.80
N GLY A 159 -12.17 -10.85 5.23
CA GLY A 159 -13.11 -11.49 4.33
C GLY A 159 -14.04 -12.49 4.99
N TYR A 160 -14.71 -13.27 4.13
CA TYR A 160 -15.76 -14.23 4.47
C TYR A 160 -15.39 -15.67 4.05
N GLY A 161 -14.15 -15.88 3.62
CA GLY A 161 -13.62 -17.14 3.16
C GLY A 161 -13.51 -18.20 4.24
N ARG A 162 -12.85 -19.30 3.89
CA ARG A 162 -12.55 -20.39 4.82
C ARG A 162 -11.49 -19.93 5.83
N THR A 163 -11.40 -20.68 6.92
CA THR A 163 -10.49 -20.40 8.05
C THR A 163 -9.35 -21.41 8.13
N SER A 164 -9.40 -22.40 7.24
CA SER A 164 -8.50 -23.54 7.10
C SER A 164 -8.83 -24.23 5.78
N ALA A 165 -7.84 -24.84 5.13
CA ALA A 165 -8.09 -25.70 3.96
C ALA A 165 -9.21 -26.71 4.21
N ASN A 166 -10.08 -26.90 3.22
CA ASN A 166 -11.24 -27.78 3.22
C ASN A 166 -12.29 -27.52 4.33
N GLY A 167 -12.10 -26.49 5.17
CA GLY A 167 -13.04 -26.09 6.23
C GLY A 167 -14.27 -25.36 5.69
N PRO A 168 -15.37 -25.20 6.43
CA PRO A 168 -16.55 -24.46 5.95
C PRO A 168 -16.21 -22.98 5.67
N LEU A 169 -16.98 -22.34 4.79
CA LEU A 169 -16.97 -20.87 4.67
C LEU A 169 -17.41 -20.23 5.99
N SER A 170 -16.90 -19.04 6.26
CA SER A 170 -17.35 -18.25 7.39
C SER A 170 -18.70 -17.61 7.11
N HIS A 171 -19.55 -17.57 8.13
CA HIS A 171 -20.76 -16.75 8.13
C HIS A 171 -20.52 -15.35 8.70
N ASP A 172 -19.38 -15.14 9.37
CA ASP A 172 -18.99 -13.87 9.98
C ASP A 172 -17.84 -13.23 9.18
N LEU A 173 -17.87 -11.91 9.04
CA LEU A 173 -16.71 -11.15 8.57
C LEU A 173 -15.61 -11.21 9.61
N LEU A 174 -14.45 -11.70 9.23
CA LEU A 174 -13.27 -11.70 10.08
C LEU A 174 -12.17 -10.82 9.51
N THR A 175 -11.30 -10.39 10.43
CA THR A 175 -10.14 -9.56 10.13
C THR A 175 -8.90 -10.13 10.80
N ALA A 176 -7.75 -9.99 10.17
CA ALA A 176 -6.46 -10.31 10.79
C ALA A 176 -5.44 -9.21 10.52
N ASN A 177 -4.60 -8.97 11.51
CA ASN A 177 -3.42 -8.12 11.35
C ASN A 177 -2.26 -8.98 10.85
N THR A 178 -1.57 -8.49 9.84
CA THR A 178 -0.46 -9.15 9.19
C THR A 178 0.57 -8.11 8.73
N VAL A 179 1.49 -8.52 7.87
CA VAL A 179 2.44 -7.65 7.18
C VAL A 179 2.41 -7.91 5.68
N LEU A 180 2.84 -6.91 4.91
CA LEU A 180 3.18 -7.11 3.51
C LEU A 180 4.43 -7.98 3.38
N VAL A 181 4.45 -8.84 2.38
CA VAL A 181 5.55 -9.78 2.07
C VAL A 181 6.26 -9.27 0.82
N GLY A 182 7.59 -9.41 0.79
CA GLY A 182 8.40 -8.91 -0.33
C GLY A 182 8.33 -9.81 -1.56
N ASP A 183 8.51 -9.20 -2.72
CA ASP A 183 8.38 -9.86 -4.02
C ASP A 183 9.32 -11.03 -4.20
N ASP A 184 10.55 -10.96 -3.67
CA ASP A 184 11.48 -12.09 -3.73
C ASP A 184 10.92 -13.32 -3.02
N ALA A 185 10.33 -13.13 -1.82
CA ALA A 185 9.76 -14.22 -1.05
C ALA A 185 8.46 -14.76 -1.68
N MET A 186 7.63 -13.88 -2.24
CA MET A 186 6.45 -14.30 -2.99
C MET A 186 6.84 -15.03 -4.29
N SER A 187 7.87 -14.57 -4.99
CA SER A 187 8.37 -15.23 -6.20
C SER A 187 8.95 -16.60 -5.88
N ASP A 188 9.70 -16.74 -4.79
CA ASP A 188 10.22 -18.05 -4.35
C ASP A 188 9.08 -19.04 -4.03
N GLU A 189 7.98 -18.55 -3.46
CA GLU A 189 6.80 -19.37 -3.11
C GLU A 189 5.98 -19.77 -4.35
N PHE A 190 5.64 -18.80 -5.20
CA PHE A 190 4.71 -19.00 -6.32
C PHE A 190 5.41 -19.45 -7.61
N ASN A 191 6.71 -19.19 -7.76
CA ASN A 191 7.51 -19.55 -8.94
C ASN A 191 8.67 -20.52 -8.59
N PRO A 192 8.41 -21.68 -7.96
CA PRO A 192 9.48 -22.56 -7.45
C PRO A 192 10.31 -23.23 -8.56
N LEU A 193 9.92 -23.10 -9.84
CA LEU A 193 10.68 -23.58 -10.99
C LEU A 193 10.97 -22.43 -11.97
N PRO A 194 12.12 -22.43 -12.69
CA PRO A 194 12.55 -21.32 -13.56
C PRO A 194 11.64 -20.95 -14.76
N PHE A 195 10.56 -21.69 -15.00
CA PHE A 195 9.64 -21.48 -16.11
C PHE A 195 8.20 -21.20 -15.63
N GLN A 196 8.02 -21.00 -14.33
CA GLN A 196 6.74 -20.62 -13.73
C GLN A 196 6.69 -19.11 -13.55
N ASP A 197 5.61 -18.50 -14.01
CA ASP A 197 5.33 -17.07 -13.89
C ASP A 197 3.96 -16.87 -13.23
N ASN A 198 3.77 -17.48 -12.06
CA ASN A 198 2.52 -17.43 -11.28
C ASN A 198 2.45 -16.22 -10.32
N TYR A 199 3.55 -15.48 -10.17
CA TYR A 199 3.60 -14.21 -9.44
C TYR A 199 4.41 -13.20 -10.23
N ILE A 200 3.80 -12.04 -10.52
CA ILE A 200 4.41 -10.94 -11.26
C ILE A 200 4.65 -9.77 -10.29
N PRO A 201 5.91 -9.51 -9.88
CA PRO A 201 6.24 -8.47 -8.89
C PRO A 201 5.78 -7.04 -9.20
N SER A 202 5.53 -6.71 -10.47
CA SER A 202 5.04 -5.37 -10.84
C SER A 202 3.52 -5.24 -10.82
N LEU A 203 2.80 -6.35 -10.65
CA LEU A 203 1.33 -6.41 -10.72
C LEU A 203 0.71 -7.06 -9.48
N MET A 204 1.51 -7.64 -8.58
CA MET A 204 1.02 -8.40 -7.44
C MET A 204 1.76 -8.00 -6.18
N ILE A 205 1.06 -8.13 -5.05
CA ILE A 205 1.62 -7.86 -3.73
C ILE A 205 1.27 -9.00 -2.77
N GLY A 206 2.25 -9.41 -1.98
CA GLY A 206 2.06 -10.41 -0.94
C GLY A 206 1.58 -9.82 0.38
N ALA A 207 0.66 -10.50 1.05
CA ALA A 207 0.32 -10.20 2.43
C ALA A 207 -0.05 -11.49 3.17
N GLY A 208 0.47 -11.65 4.38
CA GLY A 208 0.20 -12.85 5.16
C GLY A 208 1.44 -13.50 5.76
N SER A 209 1.20 -14.68 6.31
CA SER A 209 2.16 -15.61 6.88
C SER A 209 1.52 -16.99 6.90
N SER A 210 2.26 -17.99 7.35
CA SER A 210 1.73 -19.35 7.46
C SER A 210 0.64 -19.58 8.51
N SER A 211 0.34 -18.57 9.32
CA SER A 211 -0.72 -18.64 10.33
C SER A 211 -1.77 -17.53 10.18
N VAL A 212 -1.52 -16.58 9.27
CA VAL A 212 -2.39 -15.45 9.00
C VAL A 212 -2.41 -15.18 7.51
N THR A 213 -3.45 -15.64 6.83
CA THR A 213 -3.60 -15.50 5.37
C THR A 213 -5.07 -15.56 4.98
N GLY A 214 -5.39 -15.23 3.73
CA GLY A 214 -6.73 -15.51 3.21
C GLY A 214 -6.88 -16.98 2.86
N CYS A 215 -8.11 -17.41 2.67
CA CYS A 215 -8.41 -18.71 2.07
C CYS A 215 -9.56 -18.57 1.06
N SER A 216 -9.91 -19.68 0.40
CA SER A 216 -11.03 -19.74 -0.55
C SER A 216 -12.28 -19.00 -0.06
N GLY A 217 -12.73 -18.01 -0.83
CA GLY A 217 -13.87 -17.13 -0.52
C GLY A 217 -13.47 -15.74 0.01
N ASP A 218 -12.19 -15.51 0.34
CA ASP A 218 -11.65 -14.18 0.65
C ASP A 218 -11.30 -13.37 -0.62
N SER A 219 -11.23 -14.04 -1.78
CA SER A 219 -11.07 -13.43 -3.11
C SER A 219 -11.85 -12.13 -3.29
N GLY A 220 -11.20 -11.10 -3.80
CA GLY A 220 -11.75 -9.75 -3.95
C GLY A 220 -11.74 -8.89 -2.68
N GLY A 221 -11.43 -9.47 -1.51
CA GLY A 221 -11.23 -8.74 -0.26
C GLY A 221 -9.97 -7.86 -0.25
N PRO A 222 -9.88 -6.86 0.64
CA PRO A 222 -8.76 -5.92 0.61
C PRO A 222 -7.58 -6.35 1.49
N ALA A 223 -6.37 -6.01 1.03
CA ALA A 223 -5.23 -5.72 1.91
C ALA A 223 -5.18 -4.22 2.19
N ILE A 224 -5.27 -3.83 3.47
CA ILE A 224 -5.31 -2.45 3.93
C ILE A 224 -4.08 -2.12 4.77
N VAL A 225 -3.39 -1.04 4.44
CA VAL A 225 -2.34 -0.45 5.29
C VAL A 225 -2.79 0.89 5.86
N HIS A 226 -2.14 1.34 6.94
CA HIS A 226 -2.41 2.66 7.53
C HIS A 226 -1.25 3.61 7.25
N ARG A 227 -1.50 4.67 6.47
CA ARG A 227 -0.51 5.71 6.15
C ARG A 227 -1.05 7.08 6.50
N ASN A 228 -0.27 7.86 7.25
CA ASN A 228 -0.65 9.22 7.68
C ASN A 228 -2.03 9.28 8.36
N GLY A 229 -2.38 8.25 9.14
CA GLY A 229 -3.67 8.13 9.83
C GLY A 229 -4.86 7.73 8.94
N LEU A 230 -4.63 7.40 7.66
CA LEU A 230 -5.66 6.94 6.73
C LEU A 230 -5.47 5.46 6.39
N ALA A 231 -6.58 4.74 6.31
CA ALA A 231 -6.63 3.41 5.72
C ALA A 231 -6.46 3.50 4.20
N VAL A 232 -5.63 2.65 3.62
CA VAL A 232 -5.29 2.62 2.20
C VAL A 232 -5.42 1.18 1.69
N VAL A 233 -6.27 0.94 0.70
CA VAL A 233 -6.29 -0.35 -0.02
C VAL A 233 -5.04 -0.43 -0.90
N VAL A 234 -4.18 -1.41 -0.67
CA VAL A 234 -2.95 -1.64 -1.45
C VAL A 234 -2.98 -2.93 -2.26
N GLY A 235 -3.90 -3.83 -1.97
CA GLY A 235 -4.09 -5.07 -2.73
C GLY A 235 -5.53 -5.54 -2.71
N VAL A 236 -5.92 -6.29 -3.74
CA VAL A 236 -7.19 -7.02 -3.84
C VAL A 236 -6.88 -8.51 -3.90
N TYR A 237 -7.47 -9.27 -2.99
CA TYR A 237 -7.21 -10.69 -2.83
C TYR A 237 -7.48 -11.43 -4.13
N SER A 238 -6.48 -12.13 -4.67
CA SER A 238 -6.60 -12.76 -6.00
C SER A 238 -6.37 -14.25 -5.93
N MET A 239 -5.27 -14.68 -5.33
CA MET A 239 -4.81 -16.06 -5.44
C MET A 239 -4.37 -16.64 -4.09
N ASP A 240 -5.07 -17.70 -3.71
CA ASP A 240 -4.78 -18.57 -2.55
C ASP A 240 -5.66 -19.82 -2.47
N TYR A 241 -6.36 -20.16 -3.55
CA TYR A 241 -7.21 -21.34 -3.54
C TYR A 241 -6.37 -22.53 -3.07
N GLU A 242 -7.03 -23.66 -2.77
CA GLU A 242 -6.44 -25.01 -2.75
C GLU A 242 -5.85 -25.37 -4.13
N SER A 243 -5.00 -24.50 -4.63
CA SER A 243 -4.17 -24.56 -5.78
C SER A 243 -3.05 -25.53 -5.43
N PRO A 244 -2.33 -26.02 -6.44
CA PRO A 244 -1.13 -26.81 -6.17
C PRO A 244 -0.06 -26.05 -5.36
N PHE A 245 -0.19 -24.73 -5.14
CA PHE A 245 0.81 -23.87 -4.51
C PHE A 245 0.57 -23.65 -3.01
N ASP A 246 -0.68 -23.44 -2.58
CA ASP A 246 -1.06 -23.37 -1.15
C ASP A 246 -2.31 -24.22 -0.85
N PRO A 247 -2.19 -25.56 -0.84
CA PRO A 247 -3.31 -26.43 -0.53
C PRO A 247 -3.75 -26.36 0.94
N GLY A 248 -2.97 -25.69 1.81
CA GLY A 248 -3.18 -25.62 3.26
C GLY A 248 -3.89 -24.34 3.72
N CYS A 249 -3.93 -23.30 2.87
CA CYS A 249 -4.14 -21.92 3.32
C CYS A 249 -3.16 -21.58 4.46
N ASP A 250 -1.89 -21.97 4.29
CA ASP A 250 -0.81 -21.83 5.25
C ASP A 250 0.43 -21.17 4.65
N ASN A 251 0.25 -20.35 3.60
CA ASN A 251 1.24 -19.45 3.05
C ASN A 251 0.68 -18.02 2.87
N PRO A 252 1.53 -16.99 2.71
CA PRO A 252 1.07 -15.66 2.35
C PRO A 252 0.27 -15.64 1.05
N GLY A 253 -0.89 -14.97 1.06
CA GLY A 253 -1.73 -14.82 -0.13
C GLY A 253 -1.20 -13.78 -1.11
N ALA A 254 -1.46 -13.98 -2.40
CA ALA A 254 -1.15 -13.03 -3.45
C ALA A 254 -2.36 -12.17 -3.83
N TYR A 255 -2.14 -10.87 -3.91
CA TYR A 255 -3.15 -9.86 -4.19
C TYR A 255 -2.81 -9.16 -5.49
N ALA A 256 -3.81 -8.83 -6.31
CA ALA A 256 -3.63 -7.86 -7.40
C ALA A 256 -3.24 -6.52 -6.78
N GLU A 257 -2.07 -5.99 -7.16
CA GLU A 257 -1.51 -4.81 -6.53
C GLU A 257 -2.23 -3.53 -6.99
N VAL A 258 -2.67 -2.74 -6.01
CA VAL A 258 -3.36 -1.47 -6.25
C VAL A 258 -2.31 -0.35 -6.35
N SER A 259 -1.39 -0.49 -7.29
CA SER A 259 -0.32 0.46 -7.58
C SER A 259 -0.09 0.63 -9.09
N GLY A 260 0.83 1.52 -9.45
CA GLY A 260 1.28 1.79 -10.82
C GLY A 260 0.15 1.79 -11.87
N PRO A 261 0.21 0.90 -12.87
CA PRO A 261 -0.71 0.88 -14.00
C PRO A 261 -2.13 0.43 -13.65
N GLN A 262 -2.28 -0.53 -12.74
CA GLN A 262 -3.58 -1.00 -12.26
C GLN A 262 -4.30 0.12 -11.50
N LEU A 263 -3.57 0.85 -10.66
CA LEU A 263 -4.08 2.02 -9.95
C LEU A 263 -4.46 3.15 -10.91
N ALA A 264 -3.66 3.37 -11.94
CA ALA A 264 -3.97 4.34 -12.99
C ALA A 264 -5.27 3.95 -13.71
N TRP A 265 -5.44 2.69 -14.11
CA TRP A 265 -6.69 2.19 -14.68
C TRP A 265 -7.88 2.46 -13.76
N LEU A 266 -7.79 2.06 -12.48
CA LEU A 266 -8.84 2.32 -11.48
C LEU A 266 -9.23 3.79 -11.44
N ALA A 267 -8.24 4.69 -11.41
CA ALA A 267 -8.47 6.13 -11.36
C ALA A 267 -9.07 6.70 -12.67
N THR A 268 -8.86 6.06 -13.82
CA THR A 268 -9.58 6.45 -15.06
C THR A 268 -11.06 6.09 -15.02
N LYS A 269 -11.44 5.06 -14.26
CA LYS A 269 -12.83 4.61 -14.12
C LYS A 269 -13.54 5.29 -12.96
N VAL A 270 -12.82 5.56 -11.88
CA VAL A 270 -13.33 6.17 -10.65
C VAL A 270 -12.47 7.40 -10.32
N PRO A 271 -12.74 8.58 -10.90
CA PRO A 271 -11.90 9.77 -10.73
C PRO A 271 -11.76 10.28 -9.28
N SER A 272 -12.68 9.90 -8.39
CA SER A 272 -12.57 10.20 -6.96
C SER A 272 -11.35 9.55 -6.31
N ILE A 273 -10.85 8.42 -6.85
CA ILE A 273 -9.61 7.77 -6.40
C ILE A 273 -8.44 8.75 -6.53
N ALA A 274 -8.26 9.35 -7.71
CA ALA A 274 -7.17 10.30 -7.93
C ALA A 274 -7.31 11.56 -7.06
N THR A 275 -8.54 12.02 -6.87
CA THR A 275 -8.84 13.17 -6.02
C THR A 275 -8.45 12.92 -4.56
N ALA A 276 -8.64 11.70 -4.07
CA ALA A 276 -8.33 11.31 -2.69
C ALA A 276 -6.82 11.25 -2.37
N TRP A 277 -5.95 11.18 -3.38
CA TRP A 277 -4.49 11.20 -3.17
C TRP A 277 -3.99 12.56 -2.69
N GLY A 278 -4.68 13.64 -3.07
CA GLY A 278 -4.26 15.00 -2.80
C GLY A 278 -3.19 15.49 -3.78
N ARG A 279 -2.33 16.41 -3.32
CA ARG A 279 -1.19 16.88 -4.12
C ARG A 279 -0.16 15.76 -4.28
N CYS A 280 0.42 15.65 -5.47
CA CYS A 280 1.60 14.82 -5.65
C CYS A 280 2.84 15.59 -5.16
N ILE A 281 3.80 14.86 -4.60
CA ILE A 281 5.10 15.38 -4.18
C ILE A 281 6.15 14.66 -5.00
N ALA A 282 6.95 15.39 -5.75
CA ALA A 282 8.08 14.84 -6.48
C ALA A 282 9.28 14.61 -5.55
N ALA A 283 10.22 13.78 -6.00
CA ALA A 283 11.41 13.41 -5.22
C ALA A 283 12.28 14.62 -4.81
N ASP A 284 12.20 15.73 -5.55
CA ASP A 284 12.89 16.99 -5.28
C ASP A 284 12.13 17.91 -4.29
N GLY A 285 11.00 17.46 -3.74
CA GLY A 285 10.15 18.23 -2.83
C GLY A 285 9.21 19.22 -3.51
N ASN A 286 9.23 19.30 -4.85
CA ASN A 286 8.24 20.06 -5.59
C ASN A 286 6.87 19.37 -5.52
N PHE A 287 5.80 20.15 -5.67
CA PHE A 287 4.45 19.62 -5.59
C PHE A 287 3.62 19.94 -6.82
N GLY A 288 2.66 19.07 -7.07
CA GLY A 288 1.90 19.07 -8.29
C GLY A 288 0.45 18.64 -8.12
N THR A 289 -0.24 18.62 -9.25
CA THR A 289 -1.50 17.91 -9.42
C THR A 289 -1.23 16.57 -10.07
N THR A 290 -1.94 15.54 -9.61
CA THR A 290 -1.88 14.24 -10.26
C THR A 290 -2.58 14.29 -11.61
N ILE A 291 -1.90 13.78 -12.64
CA ILE A 291 -2.49 13.43 -13.92
C ILE A 291 -2.52 11.91 -14.01
N VAL A 292 -3.67 11.39 -14.42
CA VAL A 292 -3.81 10.00 -14.84
C VAL A 292 -4.04 10.02 -16.34
N HIS A 293 -3.19 9.34 -17.09
CA HIS A 293 -3.29 9.29 -18.54
C HIS A 293 -3.21 7.84 -19.03
N TYR A 294 -3.82 7.62 -20.19
CA TYR A 294 -3.74 6.38 -20.94
C TYR A 294 -3.08 6.72 -22.28
N ASP A 295 -1.91 6.13 -22.55
CA ASP A 295 -1.26 6.23 -23.86
C ASP A 295 -1.40 4.90 -24.61
N THR A 296 -1.56 4.98 -25.93
CA THR A 296 -1.56 3.83 -26.86
C THR A 296 -0.18 3.58 -27.47
N THR A 297 0.82 4.38 -27.09
CA THR A 297 2.22 4.26 -27.51
C THR A 297 3.11 3.94 -26.31
N ALA A 298 3.97 2.93 -26.46
CA ALA A 298 4.85 2.48 -25.39
C ALA A 298 5.83 3.58 -24.99
N TYR A 299 5.80 3.97 -23.72
CA TYR A 299 6.86 4.80 -23.13
C TYR A 299 8.12 3.95 -22.90
N ALA A 300 9.30 4.56 -22.97
CA ALA A 300 10.55 3.84 -22.70
C ALA A 300 10.63 3.41 -21.22
N GLY A 301 10.64 2.09 -20.96
CA GLY A 301 10.74 1.50 -19.62
C GLY A 301 9.54 0.65 -19.19
N ASP A 302 9.00 -0.13 -20.14
CA ASP A 302 7.81 -0.97 -20.03
C ASP A 302 7.69 -1.68 -18.66
N GLN A 303 6.62 -1.39 -17.91
CA GLN A 303 6.38 -1.82 -16.52
C GLN A 303 5.55 -3.12 -16.41
N GLY A 304 5.28 -3.79 -17.54
CA GLY A 304 4.66 -5.11 -17.56
C GLY A 304 3.19 -5.18 -18.00
N ASP A 305 2.55 -4.09 -18.44
CA ASP A 305 1.12 -4.09 -18.84
C ASP A 305 0.86 -4.37 -20.33
N GLY A 306 1.86 -4.84 -21.08
CA GLY A 306 1.72 -5.06 -22.51
C GLY A 306 1.30 -3.78 -23.26
N PRO A 307 0.25 -3.80 -24.12
CA PRO A 307 -0.07 -2.68 -25.01
C PRO A 307 -0.80 -1.50 -24.33
N TYR A 308 -1.06 -1.56 -23.03
CA TYR A 308 -1.80 -0.51 -22.32
C TYR A 308 -0.86 0.31 -21.44
N HIS A 309 -0.76 1.62 -21.69
CA HIS A 309 0.16 2.49 -20.97
C HIS A 309 -0.62 3.43 -20.03
N TRP A 310 -1.31 2.84 -19.04
CA TRP A 310 -1.87 3.64 -17.94
C TRP A 310 -0.75 4.12 -17.03
N GLN A 311 -0.73 5.43 -16.79
CA GLN A 311 0.33 6.05 -16.02
C GLN A 311 -0.23 7.10 -15.07
N ILE A 312 0.45 7.23 -13.93
CA ILE A 312 0.24 8.30 -12.97
C ILE A 312 1.45 9.20 -13.04
N SER A 313 1.23 10.49 -13.31
CA SER A 313 2.30 11.48 -13.34
C SER A 313 1.98 12.68 -12.46
N CYS A 314 3.03 13.35 -12.01
CA CYS A 314 2.92 14.55 -11.20
C CYS A 314 3.19 15.78 -12.07
N GLN A 315 2.15 16.55 -12.38
CA GLN A 315 2.32 17.82 -13.06
C GLN A 315 2.75 18.87 -12.03
N ILE A 316 4.03 19.22 -12.05
CA ILE A 316 4.60 20.19 -11.11
C ILE A 316 4.03 21.59 -11.37
N ILE A 317 3.24 22.07 -10.39
CA ILE A 317 2.67 23.43 -10.41
C ILE A 317 3.33 24.32 -9.36
N GLY A 318 3.95 23.74 -8.33
CA GLY A 318 4.58 24.44 -7.23
C GLY A 318 6.03 24.02 -7.01
N VAL A 319 6.89 25.01 -6.82
CA VAL A 319 8.33 24.84 -6.58
C VAL A 319 8.71 25.49 -5.26
N THR A 320 9.54 24.82 -4.48
CA THR A 320 10.10 25.38 -3.24
C THR A 320 11.26 26.31 -3.58
N VAL A 321 11.20 27.57 -3.13
CA VAL A 321 12.26 28.56 -3.40
C VAL A 321 13.56 28.13 -2.70
N PRO A 322 14.69 27.98 -3.43
CA PRO A 322 15.96 27.58 -2.85
C PRO A 322 16.52 28.65 -1.91
N ASN A 323 17.39 28.24 -0.98
CA ASN A 323 18.18 29.19 -0.21
C ASN A 323 19.37 29.71 -1.03
N LEU A 324 19.33 31.01 -1.32
CA LEU A 324 20.30 31.73 -2.12
C LEU A 324 21.26 32.57 -1.27
N LEU A 325 20.93 32.81 0.00
CA LEU A 325 21.72 33.65 0.89
C LEU A 325 23.15 33.12 1.02
N GLY A 326 24.14 34.00 0.84
CA GLY A 326 25.57 33.67 0.90
C GLY A 326 26.12 32.92 -0.32
N ARG A 327 25.34 32.76 -1.39
CA ARG A 327 25.85 32.25 -2.69
C ARG A 327 26.30 33.41 -3.56
N ASP A 328 27.30 33.19 -4.41
CA ASP A 328 27.66 34.13 -5.46
C ASP A 328 26.51 34.27 -6.49
N GLU A 329 26.45 35.42 -7.19
CA GLU A 329 25.39 35.72 -8.15
C GLU A 329 25.21 34.64 -9.23
N ALA A 330 26.31 34.11 -9.79
CA ALA A 330 26.24 33.11 -10.86
C ALA A 330 25.66 31.78 -10.34
N SER A 331 26.10 31.34 -9.17
CA SER A 331 25.55 30.17 -8.47
C SER A 331 24.09 30.39 -8.08
N ALA A 332 23.70 31.59 -7.64
CA ALA A 332 22.32 31.91 -7.29
C ALA A 332 21.40 31.87 -8.51
N ARG A 333 21.82 32.46 -9.64
CA ARG A 333 21.10 32.39 -10.93
C ARG A 333 20.91 30.94 -11.38
N THR A 334 21.96 30.13 -11.28
CA THR A 334 21.92 28.70 -11.63
C THR A 334 20.97 27.93 -10.71
N ALA A 335 20.96 28.22 -9.41
CA ALA A 335 20.05 27.58 -8.47
C ALA A 335 18.57 27.95 -8.73
N ILE A 336 18.29 29.22 -9.06
CA ILE A 336 16.93 29.68 -9.42
C ILE A 336 16.43 28.94 -10.66
N THR A 337 17.19 29.00 -11.77
CA THR A 337 16.77 28.38 -13.04
C THR A 337 16.74 26.86 -12.96
N GLY A 338 17.70 26.26 -12.27
CA GLY A 338 17.75 24.82 -12.00
C GLY A 338 16.55 24.30 -11.20
N SER A 339 15.92 25.15 -10.38
CA SER A 339 14.69 24.81 -9.65
C SER A 339 13.41 24.98 -10.48
N GLY A 340 13.50 25.47 -11.73
CA GLY A 340 12.33 25.79 -12.55
C GLY A 340 11.67 27.13 -12.19
N LEU A 341 12.42 28.03 -11.54
CA LEU A 341 12.05 29.42 -11.27
C LEU A 341 12.72 30.35 -12.29
N THR A 342 12.31 31.61 -12.35
CA THR A 342 12.95 32.62 -13.20
C THR A 342 13.75 33.62 -12.37
N VAL A 343 14.85 34.11 -12.92
CA VAL A 343 15.59 35.19 -12.26
C VAL A 343 14.80 36.48 -12.44
N GLY A 344 14.40 37.09 -11.33
CA GLY A 344 13.71 38.36 -11.31
C GLY A 344 14.69 39.53 -11.36
N THR A 345 14.38 40.59 -10.62
CA THR A 345 15.27 41.74 -10.47
C THR A 345 16.53 41.33 -9.69
N VAL A 346 17.69 41.67 -10.24
CA VAL A 346 18.98 41.59 -9.55
C VAL A 346 19.41 43.01 -9.21
N SER A 347 19.36 43.33 -7.92
CA SER A 347 19.84 44.60 -7.40
C SER A 347 21.22 44.44 -6.78
N HIS A 348 21.92 45.56 -6.70
CA HIS A 348 23.26 45.64 -6.17
C HIS A 348 23.27 46.66 -5.03
N HIS A 349 23.72 46.24 -3.86
CA HIS A 349 23.80 47.09 -2.67
C HIS A 349 25.21 47.04 -2.07
N ASN A 350 25.56 48.03 -1.26
CA ASN A 350 26.88 48.18 -0.65
C ASN A 350 26.70 48.27 0.86
N ASP A 351 26.48 47.14 1.53
CA ASP A 351 26.27 47.07 3.00
C ASP A 351 27.41 46.41 3.80
N CYS A 352 28.50 45.99 3.14
CA CYS A 352 29.75 45.53 3.75
C CYS A 352 29.67 44.23 4.57
N VAL A 353 28.89 43.23 4.14
CA VAL A 353 28.87 41.89 4.77
C VAL A 353 29.79 40.87 4.08
N SER A 354 29.66 40.64 2.76
CA SER A 354 30.60 39.83 1.96
C SER A 354 30.46 40.11 0.44
N ALA A 355 31.55 40.46 -0.23
CA ALA A 355 31.53 40.91 -1.63
C ALA A 355 31.11 39.81 -2.62
N GLY A 356 30.15 40.11 -3.50
CA GLY A 356 29.71 39.21 -4.59
C GLY A 356 28.65 38.18 -4.20
N ASP A 357 28.27 38.11 -2.92
CA ASP A 357 27.27 37.18 -2.41
C ASP A 357 25.86 37.79 -2.37
N VAL A 358 24.85 36.93 -2.45
CA VAL A 358 23.45 37.29 -2.25
C VAL A 358 23.18 37.57 -0.77
N GLU A 359 22.78 38.81 -0.45
CA GLU A 359 22.43 39.28 0.89
C GLU A 359 20.94 39.08 1.20
N THR A 360 20.10 39.26 0.17
CA THR A 360 18.64 39.11 0.31
C THR A 360 18.06 38.41 -0.91
N GLN A 361 16.96 37.70 -0.67
CA GLN A 361 16.14 37.10 -1.71
C GLN A 361 14.66 37.37 -1.43
N ASN A 362 13.87 37.46 -2.49
CA ASN A 362 12.42 37.50 -2.42
C ASN A 362 11.82 36.75 -3.62
N PRO A 363 10.97 35.73 -3.43
CA PRO A 363 10.48 35.20 -2.14
C PRO A 363 11.55 34.55 -1.26
N SER A 364 11.25 34.45 0.04
CA SER A 364 12.16 33.85 1.03
C SER A 364 12.38 32.36 0.75
N ALA A 365 13.53 31.84 1.19
CA ALA A 365 13.85 30.43 1.07
C ALA A 365 12.79 29.55 1.74
N GLY A 366 12.48 28.41 1.13
CA GLY A 366 11.47 27.47 1.62
C GLY A 366 10.01 27.85 1.30
N VAL A 367 9.75 29.03 0.75
CA VAL A 367 8.40 29.42 0.31
C VAL A 367 8.04 28.64 -0.95
N ALA A 368 6.85 28.07 -0.98
CA ALA A 368 6.26 27.46 -2.17
C ALA A 368 5.71 28.54 -3.12
N VAL A 369 6.15 28.52 -4.37
CA VAL A 369 5.68 29.46 -5.42
C VAL A 369 5.27 28.70 -6.67
N ALA A 370 4.48 29.32 -7.55
CA ALA A 370 4.13 28.71 -8.83
C ALA A 370 5.41 28.48 -9.66
N ARG A 371 5.49 27.35 -10.38
CA ARG A 371 6.60 27.09 -11.31
C ARG A 371 6.74 28.26 -12.29
N GLY A 372 7.98 28.71 -12.54
CA GLY A 372 8.27 29.87 -13.37
C GLY A 372 8.19 31.23 -12.66
N SER A 373 7.78 31.28 -11.39
CA SER A 373 7.80 32.53 -10.60
C SER A 373 9.19 33.15 -10.54
N SER A 374 9.25 34.48 -10.50
CA SER A 374 10.51 35.22 -10.40
C SER A 374 11.04 35.25 -8.97
N VAL A 375 12.34 35.04 -8.81
CA VAL A 375 13.07 35.30 -7.54
C VAL A 375 13.99 36.49 -7.73
N ASN A 376 13.74 37.55 -6.98
CA ASN A 376 14.58 38.73 -6.91
C ASN A 376 15.72 38.48 -5.91
N ILE A 377 16.93 38.95 -6.23
CA ILE A 377 18.10 38.86 -5.34
C ILE A 377 18.78 40.22 -5.23
N THR A 378 19.35 40.51 -4.07
CA THR A 378 20.29 41.62 -3.90
C THR A 378 21.67 41.07 -3.65
N VAL A 379 22.65 41.51 -4.44
CA VAL A 379 24.04 41.07 -4.40
C VAL A 379 24.91 42.19 -3.82
N SER A 380 25.81 41.82 -2.92
CA SER A 380 26.79 42.74 -2.36
C SER A 380 27.79 43.21 -3.42
N THR A 381 27.99 44.52 -3.53
CA THR A 381 28.97 45.12 -4.46
C THR A 381 30.27 45.54 -3.80
N CYS A 382 30.49 45.17 -2.53
CA CYS A 382 31.64 45.63 -1.80
C CYS A 382 32.95 45.32 -2.53
N THR A 383 33.73 46.35 -2.83
CA THR A 383 35.10 46.19 -3.29
C THR A 383 36.00 46.36 -2.08
N GLY A 384 36.26 45.27 -1.35
CA GLY A 384 37.27 45.28 -0.30
C GLY A 384 38.66 45.51 -0.91
N GLY A 385 39.08 46.78 -0.98
CA GLY A 385 40.47 47.16 -1.14
C GLY A 385 41.29 46.65 0.05
N GLY A 386 42.52 46.21 -0.23
CA GLY A 386 43.33 45.36 0.66
C GLY A 386 43.78 45.97 1.99
N GLY A 387 44.25 45.06 2.86
CA GLY A 387 44.99 45.41 4.08
C GLY A 387 45.17 44.23 5.03
N GLY A 388 46.13 43.34 4.77
CA GLY A 388 46.51 42.30 5.74
C GLY A 388 47.35 41.15 5.17
N GLY A 389 48.47 41.46 4.53
CA GLY A 389 49.47 40.47 4.19
C GLY A 389 50.09 39.83 5.43
N GLY A 390 50.18 38.50 5.41
CA GLY A 390 50.94 37.69 6.35
C GLY A 390 51.48 36.46 5.62
N GLY A 391 52.31 36.70 4.61
CA GLY A 391 53.07 35.63 3.96
C GLY A 391 54.18 35.12 4.88
N GLY A 392 54.17 33.81 5.12
CA GLY A 392 55.25 33.06 5.75
C GLY A 392 55.33 31.70 5.09
N GLY A 393 56.01 31.62 3.94
CA GLY A 393 56.36 30.37 3.29
C GLY A 393 57.56 29.71 3.98
N GLY A 394 57.55 28.38 4.05
CA GLY A 394 58.68 27.56 4.49
C GLY A 394 58.27 26.09 4.47
N GLY A 395 58.70 25.36 3.44
CA GLY A 395 58.24 24.01 3.15
C GLY A 395 58.97 22.88 3.88
N GLY A 396 58.50 21.66 3.58
CA GLY A 396 59.32 20.46 3.51
C GLY A 396 59.30 19.52 4.73
N GLY A 397 58.82 18.30 4.50
CA GLY A 397 59.46 17.09 5.04
C GLY A 397 58.71 16.28 6.11
N GLY A 398 58.05 15.21 5.66
CA GLY A 398 58.27 13.83 6.13
C GLY A 398 57.96 13.42 7.59
N GLY A 399 57.19 12.34 7.71
CA GLY A 399 57.46 11.30 8.73
C GLY A 399 56.33 10.98 9.73
N GLY A 400 55.58 9.91 9.42
CA GLY A 400 55.15 8.80 10.28
C GLY A 400 54.85 8.98 11.78
N GLY A 401 53.74 8.38 12.22
CA GLY A 401 53.66 7.75 13.55
C GLY A 401 52.34 7.89 14.30
N GLY A 402 51.45 6.91 14.10
CA GLY A 402 50.73 6.16 15.15
C GLY A 402 50.05 6.85 16.34
N GLY A 403 48.73 6.64 16.43
CA GLY A 403 48.11 6.02 17.60
C GLY A 403 47.32 6.91 18.57
N GLY A 404 46.05 6.53 18.79
CA GLY A 404 45.43 6.67 20.12
C GLY A 404 44.12 7.46 20.19
N GLY A 405 43.00 6.74 20.04
CA GLY A 405 41.83 6.71 20.93
C GLY A 405 41.20 8.00 21.48
N GLY A 406 39.89 8.15 21.25
CA GLY A 406 39.04 9.00 22.09
C GLY A 406 37.74 9.43 21.44
N ASN A 407 36.71 8.59 21.52
CA ASN A 407 35.31 9.01 21.37
C ASN A 407 34.91 9.82 22.62
N PRO A 408 34.12 10.92 22.53
CA PRO A 408 32.77 10.80 23.07
C PRO A 408 31.67 11.73 22.47
N ILE A 409 30.48 11.12 22.33
CA ILE A 409 29.16 11.57 22.84
C ILE A 409 28.46 12.80 22.20
N LEU A 410 27.32 12.48 21.57
CA LEU A 410 26.19 13.35 21.25
C LEU A 410 25.46 13.84 22.53
N PRO A 411 24.90 15.05 22.57
CA PRO A 411 23.82 15.38 23.50
C PRO A 411 22.46 15.56 22.79
N LYS A 412 21.53 14.72 23.25
CA LYS A 412 20.07 14.88 23.48
C LYS A 412 19.22 15.78 22.59
#